data_AF-A0A3S4JC28-F1
#
_entry.id   AF-A0A3S4JC28-F1
#
_cell.length_a   1.000
_cell.length_b   1.000
_cell.length_c   1.000
_cell.angle_alpha   90.00
_cell.angle_beta   90.00
_cell.angle_gamma   90.00
#
_symmetry.space_group_name_H-M   'P 1'
#
loop_
_entity.id
_entity.type
_entity.pdbx_description
1 polymer ?
#
loop_
_entity_poly.entity_id
_entity_poly.type
_entity_poly.pdbx_seq_one_letter_code
_entity_poly.pdbx_strand_id
1 'polypeptide(L)' 'MGWLQKLKIDNFLLIMIGVVIVASLFPCEGIVKTGFEYLTTFAIALLFFMHGAKLSRDAIVAGIGHWKLHFGGVP' A
#
# COMPACT_ATOMS: atom_id res chain seq x y z
N MET A 1 22.38 -17.87 22.02
CA MET A 1 21.04 -17.68 21.40
C MET A 1 21.11 -16.61 20.31
N GLY A 2 21.61 -16.95 19.11
CA GLY A 2 21.87 -15.98 18.02
C GLY A 2 20.75 -15.82 16.99
N TRP A 3 19.58 -16.44 17.18
CA TRP A 3 18.48 -16.35 16.21
C TRP A 3 17.73 -15.02 16.33
N LEU A 4 17.55 -14.51 17.55
CA LEU A 4 16.74 -13.33 17.83
C LEU A 4 17.36 -12.01 17.36
N GLN A 5 18.68 -11.95 17.16
CA GLN A 5 19.35 -10.74 16.64
C GLN A 5 19.30 -10.61 15.10
N LYS A 6 18.97 -11.69 14.37
CA LYS A 6 18.76 -11.63 12.90
C LYS A 6 17.37 -11.11 12.54
N LEU A 7 16.39 -11.32 13.42
CA LEU A 7 15.13 -10.60 13.35
C LEU A 7 15.38 -9.24 13.99
N LYS A 8 15.70 -8.23 13.17
CA LYS A 8 15.57 -6.83 13.59
C LYS A 8 14.09 -6.60 13.91
N ILE A 9 13.68 -6.92 15.13
CA ILE A 9 12.38 -6.56 15.67
C ILE A 9 12.41 -5.04 15.80
N ASP A 10 12.03 -4.37 14.72
CA ASP A 10 11.88 -2.93 14.66
C ASP A 10 10.54 -2.54 15.33
N ASN A 11 10.48 -1.33 15.88
CA ASN A 11 9.24 -0.76 16.42
C ASN A 11 8.11 -0.82 15.38
N PHE A 12 8.42 -0.65 14.09
CA PHE A 12 7.43 -0.82 13.04
C PHE A 12 6.81 -2.22 13.01
N LEU A 13 7.65 -3.26 13.08
CA LEU A 13 7.21 -4.65 13.10
C LEU A 13 6.37 -4.94 14.35
N LEU A 14 6.81 -4.44 15.52
CA LEU A 14 6.09 -4.60 16.78
C LEU A 14 4.70 -3.96 16.72
N ILE A 15 4.60 -2.74 16.22
CA ILE A 15 3.33 -2.04 16.07
C ILE A 15 2.43 -2.77 15.08
N MET A 16 2.96 -3.20 13.93
CA MET A 16 2.20 -3.95 12.93
C MET A 16 1.63 -5.24 13.51
N ILE A 17 2.46 -6.03 14.19
CA ILE A 17 2.02 -7.27 14.86
C ILE A 17 0.97 -6.95 15.93
N GLY A 18 1.16 -5.91 16.73
CA GLY A 18 0.19 -5.47 17.74
C GLY A 18 -1.17 -5.13 17.12
N VAL A 19 -1.17 -4.35 16.03
CA VAL A 19 -2.40 -3.99 15.29
C VAL A 19 -3.09 -5.24 14.75
N VAL A 20 -2.34 -6.19 14.16
CA VAL A 20 -2.89 -7.44 13.63
C VAL A 20 -3.53 -8.28 14.74
N ILE A 21 -2.87 -8.39 15.90
CA ILE A 21 -3.41 -9.14 17.04
C ILE A 21 -4.70 -8.49 17.53
N VAL A 22 -4.71 -7.18 17.71
CA VAL A 22 -5.91 -6.44 18.17
C VAL A 22 -7.06 -6.62 17.20
N ALA A 23 -6.83 -6.45 15.89
CA ALA A 23 -7.86 -6.64 14.86
C ALA A 23 -8.39 -8.09 14.81
N SER A 24 -7.53 -9.07 15.13
CA SER A 24 -7.89 -10.49 15.12
C SER A 24 -8.72 -10.89 16.36
N LEU A 25 -8.42 -10.31 17.52
CA LEU A 25 -9.16 -10.56 18.77
C LEU A 25 -10.44 -9.73 18.88
N PHE A 26 -10.47 -8.54 18.28
CA PHE A 26 -11.62 -7.64 18.24
C PHE A 26 -12.07 -7.39 16.80
N PRO A 27 -12.66 -8.40 16.14
CA PRO A 27 -13.18 -8.23 14.80
C PRO A 27 -14.34 -7.22 14.80
N CYS A 28 -14.41 -6.40 13.75
CA CYS A 28 -15.57 -5.53 13.54
C CYS A 28 -16.77 -6.38 13.11
N GLU A 29 -17.72 -6.58 14.01
CA GLU A 29 -18.96 -7.34 13.77
C GLU A 29 -20.21 -6.43 13.80
N GLY A 30 -21.30 -6.89 13.19
CA GLY A 30 -22.57 -6.16 13.17
C GLY A 30 -22.51 -4.82 12.44
N ILE A 31 -23.16 -3.79 12.99
CA ILE A 31 -23.33 -2.48 12.32
C ILE A 31 -21.99 -1.75 12.08
N VAL A 32 -20.99 -2.03 12.92
CA VAL A 32 -19.64 -1.46 12.81
C VAL A 32 -18.94 -1.99 11.56
N LYS A 33 -19.19 -3.25 11.17
CA LYS A 33 -18.66 -3.85 9.94
C LYS A 33 -19.04 -3.03 8.70
N THR A 34 -20.31 -2.67 8.58
CA THR A 34 -20.83 -1.90 7.44
C THR A 34 -20.18 -0.51 7.38
N GLY A 35 -20.02 0.16 8.52
CA GLY A 35 -19.30 1.44 8.58
C GLY A 35 -17.82 1.30 8.15
N PHE A 36 -17.13 0.26 8.64
CA PHE A 36 -15.74 -0.02 8.30
C PHE A 36 -15.55 -0.40 6.83
N GLU A 37 -16.52 -1.08 6.24
CA GLU A 37 -16.53 -1.44 4.82
C GLU A 37 -16.53 -0.17 3.96
N TYR A 38 -17.48 0.74 4.17
CA TYR A 38 -17.51 2.02 3.45
C TYR A 38 -16.25 2.86 3.68
N LEU A 39 -15.74 2.88 4.91
CA LEU A 39 -14.50 3.57 5.24
C LEU A 39 -13.31 3.00 4.46
N THR A 40 -13.18 1.67 4.40
CA THR A 40 -12.12 0.99 3.67
C THR A 40 -12.23 1.24 2.17
N THR A 41 -13.44 1.15 1.60
CA THR A 41 -13.69 1.48 0.19
C THR A 41 -13.31 2.92 -0.12
N PHE A 42 -13.69 3.88 0.72
CA PHE A 42 -13.32 5.28 0.55
C PHE A 42 -11.81 5.51 0.67
N ALA A 43 -11.16 4.88 1.65
CA ALA A 43 -9.71 4.96 1.83
C ALA A 43 -8.96 4.38 0.62
N ILE A 44 -9.38 3.23 0.09
CA ILE A 44 -8.81 2.64 -1.12
C ILE A 44 -9.05 3.56 -2.32
N ALA A 45 -10.28 4.05 -2.51
CA ALA A 45 -10.59 4.98 -3.59
C ALA A 45 -9.71 6.23 -3.53
N LEU A 46 -9.49 6.79 -2.35
CA LEU A 46 -8.57 7.91 -2.13
C LEU A 46 -7.11 7.54 -2.40
N LEU A 47 -6.65 6.37 -1.97
CA LEU A 47 -5.29 5.90 -2.26
C LEU A 47 -5.09 5.78 -3.76
N PHE A 48 -6.00 5.15 -4.48
CA PHE A 48 -5.96 5.07 -5.95
C PHE A 48 -6.05 6.44 -6.59
N PHE A 49 -6.90 7.33 -6.09
CA PHE A 49 -6.99 8.69 -6.56
C PHE A 49 -5.69 9.47 -6.32
N MET A 50 -5.03 9.33 -5.18
CA MET A 50 -3.74 9.96 -4.88
C MET A 50 -2.60 9.37 -5.70
N HIS A 51 -2.56 8.05 -5.90
CA HIS A 51 -1.59 7.41 -6.79
C HIS A 51 -1.81 7.85 -8.24
N GLY A 52 -3.08 7.94 -8.67
CA GLY A 52 -3.48 8.48 -9.97
C GLY A 52 -3.12 9.96 -10.11
N ALA A 53 -3.43 10.79 -9.11
CA ALA A 53 -3.17 12.23 -9.11
C ALA A 53 -1.67 12.54 -9.08
N LYS A 54 -0.87 11.74 -8.38
CA LYS A 54 0.61 11.83 -8.36
C LYS A 54 1.24 11.32 -9.67
N LEU A 55 0.54 10.51 -10.47
CA LEU A 55 0.93 10.12 -11.83
C LEU A 55 0.41 11.09 -12.92
N SER A 56 -0.67 11.82 -12.67
CA SER A 56 -1.57 12.33 -13.72
C SER A 56 -1.02 13.43 -14.65
N ARG A 57 0.17 13.99 -14.41
CA ARG A 57 0.75 15.00 -15.32
C ARG A 57 2.22 14.72 -15.62
N ASP A 58 3.06 14.67 -14.59
CA ASP A 58 4.50 14.39 -14.76
C ASP A 58 4.80 12.97 -15.25
N ALA A 59 4.11 11.94 -14.75
CA ALA A 59 4.40 10.55 -15.13
C ALA A 59 3.76 10.13 -16.46
N ILE A 60 2.63 10.74 -16.86
CA ILE A 60 2.08 10.57 -18.22
C ILE A 60 3.04 11.19 -19.25
N VAL A 61 3.57 12.40 -18.99
CA VAL A 61 4.55 13.06 -19.85
C VAL A 61 5.89 12.30 -19.88
N ALA A 62 6.38 11.82 -18.74
CA ALA A 62 7.59 10.98 -18.66
C ALA A 62 7.39 9.61 -19.34
N GLY A 63 6.19 9.03 -19.25
CA GLY A 63 5.82 7.77 -19.90
C GLY A 63 5.79 7.87 -21.42
N ILE A 64 5.26 8.97 -21.98
CA ILE A 64 5.30 9.25 -23.43
C ILE A 64 6.73 9.55 -23.90
N GLY A 65 7.54 10.23 -23.08
CA GLY A 65 8.95 10.51 -23.37
C GLY A 65 9.83 9.26 -23.53
N HIS A 66 9.43 8.13 -22.93
CA HIS A 66 10.17 6.86 -22.95
C HIS A 66 9.70 5.86 -24.02
N TRP A 67 8.85 6.24 -24.96
CA TRP A 67 8.50 5.36 -26.10
C TRP A 67 9.66 5.17 -27.09
N LYS A 68 10.63 6.10 -27.11
CA LYS A 68 11.77 6.06 -28.04
C LYS A 68 12.88 5.07 -27.70
N LEU A 69 12.87 4.41 -26.54
CA LEU A 69 13.83 3.34 -26.23
C LEU A 69 13.31 1.94 -26.62
N HIS A 70 12.01 1.78 -26.86
CA HIS A 70 11.43 0.48 -27.20
C HIS A 70 11.52 0.12 -28.69
N PHE A 71 11.79 1.11 -29.56
CA PHE A 71 11.87 0.93 -31.01
C PHE A 71 13.29 1.10 -31.59
N GLY A 72 14.31 1.21 -30.73
CA GLY A 72 15.70 1.42 -31.14
C GLY A 72 16.51 0.13 -31.20
N GLY A 73 16.40 -0.57 -32.34
CA GLY A 73 17.41 -1.46 -32.94
C GLY A 73 18.36 -2.23 -32.02
N VAL A 74 18.11 -3.53 -31.88
CA VAL A 74 19.19 -4.51 -31.68
C VAL A 74 19.80 -4.75 -33.07
N PRO A 75 21.11 -4.49 -33.29
CA PRO A 75 21.80 -4.94 -34.50
C PRO A 75 21.90 -6.46 -34.58
#